data_AF-A0A935SM45-F1
#
_entry.id   AF-A0A935SM45-F1
#
_cell.length_a   1.000
_cell.length_b   1.000
_cell.length_c   1.000
_cell.angle_alpha   90.00
_cell.angle_beta   90.00
_cell.angle_gamma   90.00
#
_symmetry.space_group_name_H-M   'P 1'
#
loop_
_entity.id
_entity.type
_entity.pdbx_description
1 polymer ?
#
loop_
_entity_poly.entity_id
_entity_poly.type
_entity_poly.pdbx_seq_one_letter_code
_entity_poly.pdbx_strand_id
1 'polypeptide(L)'
;MSFTRPAPDNIYWDNYYNPLNYSKKKKKNFSAFDMIFNNPPLKWAFWLTLLLLLLYVLFQGKRRQRIIENIPPNENTSVTFTETIGRLYLQKKDNHNIAQKMITYFNEHIRNNYFLNAGQFNEEFIATLSRKSGVDKNKIESLYRSIHRVQVSIQVEDFELLSLNEKIQYFFKNSK
;
A
#
# COMPACT_ATOMS: atom_id res chain seq x y z
N MET A 1 25.16 32.93 105.78
CA MET A 1 26.36 32.31 105.17
C MET A 1 25.89 31.32 104.12
N SER A 2 26.22 31.56 102.84
CA SER A 2 25.85 30.68 101.71
C SER A 2 26.89 29.58 101.57
N PHE A 3 26.48 28.32 101.75
CA PHE A 3 27.34 27.14 101.60
C PHE A 3 27.23 26.59 100.17
N THR A 4 28.08 27.09 99.27
CA THR A 4 28.36 26.39 98.01
C THR A 4 29.87 26.31 97.82
N ARG A 5 30.41 25.09 97.78
CA ARG A 5 31.82 24.80 97.50
C ARG A 5 32.19 25.22 96.07
N PRO A 6 33.40 25.75 95.83
CA PRO A 6 33.87 26.01 94.47
C PRO A 6 34.47 24.72 93.90
N ALA A 7 33.90 24.24 92.79
CA ALA A 7 34.32 23.09 91.98
C ALA A 7 33.88 21.68 92.46
N PRO A 8 33.31 20.84 91.56
CA PRO A 8 32.99 19.44 91.82
C PRO A 8 34.22 18.52 91.65
N ASP A 9 34.37 17.53 92.54
CA ASP A 9 35.48 16.54 92.51
C ASP A 9 35.41 15.59 91.31
N ASN A 10 34.21 15.24 90.84
CA ASN A 10 34.01 14.28 89.76
C ASN A 10 33.08 14.85 88.70
N ILE A 11 33.56 14.93 87.46
CA ILE A 11 32.79 15.34 86.29
C ILE A 11 32.37 14.10 85.52
N TYR A 12 31.08 13.78 85.53
CA TYR A 12 30.51 12.72 84.71
C TYR A 12 30.08 13.29 83.36
N TRP A 13 30.81 12.91 82.31
CA TRP A 13 30.46 13.22 80.92
C TRP A 13 29.54 12.13 80.37
N ASP A 14 28.26 12.43 80.18
CA ASP A 14 27.37 11.57 79.39
C ASP A 14 27.42 11.99 77.92
N ASN A 15 27.74 11.01 77.06
CA ASN A 15 27.85 11.17 75.61
C ASN A 15 26.51 10.94 74.89
N TYR A 16 25.37 11.02 75.58
CA TYR A 16 24.04 10.74 75.05
C TYR A 16 23.70 11.50 73.75
N TYR A 17 24.20 12.72 73.59
CA TYR A 17 23.94 13.55 72.40
C TYR A 17 25.08 13.58 71.37
N ASN A 18 26.10 12.74 71.51
CA ASN A 18 27.23 12.76 70.59
C ASN A 18 26.85 12.06 69.26
N PRO A 19 26.68 12.80 68.14
CA PRO A 19 26.18 12.24 66.88
C PRO A 19 27.16 11.25 66.24
N LEU A 20 28.40 11.19 66.73
CA LEU A 20 29.45 10.28 66.26
C LEU A 20 29.26 8.83 66.72
N ASN A 21 28.48 8.60 67.79
CA ASN A 21 28.19 7.26 68.32
C ASN A 21 26.83 6.71 67.89
N TYR A 22 26.09 7.41 67.02
CA TYR A 22 24.98 6.80 66.30
C TYR A 22 25.57 5.75 65.36
N SER A 23 25.55 4.49 65.81
CA SER A 23 25.76 3.33 64.95
C SER A 23 25.05 3.60 63.65
N LYS A 24 25.83 3.63 62.56
CA LYS A 24 25.38 3.86 61.18
C LYS A 24 24.51 2.66 60.79
N LYS A 25 23.32 2.52 61.41
CA LYS A 25 22.24 1.66 60.96
C LYS A 25 22.01 2.12 59.52
N LYS A 26 22.52 1.35 58.57
CA LYS A 26 22.26 1.52 57.14
C LYS A 26 20.79 1.91 57.04
N LYS A 27 20.49 3.14 56.62
CA LYS A 27 19.13 3.52 56.21
C LYS A 27 18.78 2.50 55.14
N LYS A 28 17.99 1.50 55.50
CA LYS A 28 17.41 0.59 54.53
C LYS A 28 16.49 1.50 53.74
N ASN A 29 16.87 1.82 52.51
CA ASN A 29 16.11 2.70 51.64
C ASN A 29 14.71 2.07 51.53
N PHE A 30 13.74 2.59 52.28
CA PHE A 30 12.35 2.15 52.19
C PHE A 30 11.85 2.65 50.84
N SER A 31 12.10 1.86 49.79
CA SER A 31 11.53 2.11 48.49
C SER A 31 10.07 1.69 48.55
N ALA A 32 9.15 2.52 48.04
CA ALA A 32 7.73 2.20 47.99
C ALA A 32 7.48 0.84 47.29
N PHE A 33 8.36 0.45 46.37
CA PHE A 33 8.35 -0.85 45.71
C PHE A 33 8.57 -2.03 46.67
N ASP A 34 9.46 -1.90 47.66
CA ASP A 34 9.73 -2.98 48.62
C ASP A 34 8.49 -3.28 49.50
N MET A 35 7.68 -2.26 49.81
CA MET A 35 6.42 -2.43 50.54
C MET A 35 5.34 -3.14 49.70
N ILE A 36 5.30 -2.87 48.39
CA ILE A 36 4.38 -3.54 47.45
C ILE A 36 4.74 -5.02 47.33
N PHE A 37 6.03 -5.36 47.27
CA PHE A 37 6.50 -6.75 47.13
C PHE A 37 6.48 -7.55 48.43
N ASN A 38 6.53 -6.90 49.60
CA ASN A 38 6.42 -7.56 50.90
C ASN A 38 5.00 -8.07 51.20
N ASN A 39 3.97 -7.48 50.59
CA ASN A 39 2.57 -7.89 50.79
C ASN A 39 2.12 -8.86 49.68
N PRO A 40 1.80 -10.13 49.99
CA PRO A 40 1.40 -11.11 48.97
C PRO A 40 0.22 -10.66 48.07
N PRO A 41 -0.88 -10.05 48.57
CA PRO A 41 -1.97 -9.63 47.70
C PRO A 41 -1.58 -8.47 46.77
N LEU A 42 -0.78 -7.51 47.23
CA LEU A 42 -0.32 -6.38 46.41
C LEU A 42 0.62 -6.84 45.29
N LYS A 43 1.48 -7.83 45.58
CA LYS A 43 2.35 -8.44 44.57
C LYS A 43 1.53 -9.04 43.42
N TRP A 44 0.47 -9.80 43.72
CA TRP A 44 -0.41 -10.37 42.70
C TRP A 44 -1.17 -9.30 41.91
N ALA A 45 -1.68 -8.27 42.56
CA ALA A 45 -2.33 -7.14 41.90
C ALA A 45 -1.38 -6.43 40.91
N PHE A 46 -0.11 -6.26 41.28
CA PHE A 46 0.91 -5.66 40.40
C PHE A 46 1.15 -6.50 39.14
N TRP A 47 1.36 -7.82 39.29
CA TRP A 47 1.55 -8.73 38.16
C TRP A 47 0.31 -8.83 37.27
N LEU A 48 -0.89 -8.84 37.86
CA LEU A 48 -2.15 -8.87 37.12
C LEU A 48 -2.30 -7.62 36.25
N THR A 49 -2.02 -6.44 36.80
CA THR A 49 -2.07 -5.16 36.07
C THR A 49 -1.10 -5.14 34.89
N LEU A 50 0.14 -5.64 35.11
CA LEU A 50 1.15 -5.74 34.06
C LEU A 50 0.71 -6.69 32.92
N LEU A 51 0.13 -7.83 33.29
CA LEU A 51 -0.40 -8.81 32.34
C LEU A 51 -1.58 -8.24 31.53
N LEU A 52 -2.50 -7.53 32.18
CA LEU A 52 -3.63 -6.87 31.53
C LEU A 52 -3.19 -5.79 30.55
N LEU A 53 -2.19 -4.99 30.92
CA LEU A 53 -1.60 -3.98 30.03
C LEU A 53 -0.93 -4.63 28.81
N LEU A 54 -0.19 -5.73 29.03
CA LEU A 54 0.45 -6.47 27.95
C LEU A 54 -0.58 -7.07 26.99
N LEU A 55 -1.63 -7.70 27.53
CA LEU A 55 -2.75 -8.20 26.71
C LEU A 55 -3.43 -7.06 25.95
N TYR A 56 -3.70 -5.93 26.61
CA TYR A 56 -4.28 -4.75 25.98
C TYR A 56 -3.46 -4.29 24.77
N VAL A 57 -2.14 -4.16 24.90
CA VAL A 57 -1.26 -3.77 23.78
C VAL A 57 -1.29 -4.80 22.65
N LEU A 58 -1.23 -6.10 22.96
CA LEU A 58 -1.27 -7.18 21.96
C LEU A 58 -2.57 -7.21 21.17
N PHE A 59 -3.71 -7.01 21.83
CA PHE A 59 -5.01 -6.98 21.18
C PHE A 59 -5.26 -5.68 20.41
N GLN A 60 -4.85 -4.53 20.94
CA GLN A 60 -5.08 -3.24 20.31
C GLN A 60 -4.20 -3.02 19.07
N GLY A 61 -3.01 -3.64 19.02
CA GLY A 61 -2.14 -3.60 17.84
C GLY A 61 -2.69 -4.37 16.63
N LYS A 62 -3.55 -5.38 16.84
CA LYS A 62 -3.98 -6.30 15.78
C LYS A 62 -5.14 -5.79 14.91
N ARG A 63 -5.84 -4.71 15.30
CA ARG A 63 -7.07 -4.24 14.61
C ARG A 63 -7.02 -2.77 14.16
N ARG A 64 -6.04 -2.41 13.31
CA ARG A 64 -6.09 -1.19 12.49
C ARG A 64 -6.10 -1.61 11.01
N GLN A 65 -7.29 -1.78 10.43
CA GLN A 65 -7.42 -2.04 8.98
C GLN A 65 -6.88 -0.84 8.18
N ARG A 66 -6.20 -1.12 7.07
CA ARG A 66 -5.66 -0.12 6.13
C ARG A 66 -6.80 0.71 5.54
N ILE A 67 -6.59 2.02 5.38
CA ILE A 67 -7.50 2.91 4.65
C ILE A 67 -7.65 2.34 3.22
N ILE A 68 -8.88 1.98 2.86
CA ILE A 68 -9.21 1.55 1.49
C ILE A 68 -9.24 2.81 0.65
N GLU A 69 -8.36 2.87 -0.34
CA GLU A 69 -8.29 3.98 -1.28
C GLU A 69 -9.56 3.99 -2.14
N ASN A 70 -10.17 5.17 -2.35
CA ASN A 70 -11.36 5.29 -3.18
C ASN A 70 -10.97 4.93 -4.63
N ILE A 71 -11.47 3.79 -5.11
CA ILE A 71 -11.32 3.39 -6.51
C ILE A 71 -12.15 4.38 -7.32
N PRO A 72 -11.55 5.20 -8.21
CA PRO A 72 -12.33 6.10 -9.05
C PRO A 72 -13.31 5.30 -9.92
N PRO A 73 -14.46 5.88 -10.29
CA PRO A 73 -15.41 5.21 -11.19
C PRO A 73 -14.71 4.83 -12.50
N ASN A 74 -15.17 3.75 -13.13
CA ASN A 74 -14.61 3.29 -14.39
C ASN A 74 -14.87 4.34 -15.49
N GLU A 75 -13.83 5.09 -15.87
CA GLU A 75 -13.89 6.05 -16.97
C GLU A 75 -14.13 5.31 -18.29
N ASN A 76 -14.99 5.85 -19.15
CA ASN A 76 -15.30 5.24 -20.45
C ASN A 76 -14.11 5.41 -21.41
N THR A 77 -13.17 4.47 -21.37
CA THR A 77 -11.93 4.50 -22.17
C THR A 77 -12.17 4.50 -23.67
N SER A 78 -13.30 3.94 -24.15
CA SER A 78 -13.66 3.97 -25.57
C SER A 78 -13.96 5.39 -26.05
N VAL A 79 -14.67 6.20 -25.26
CA VAL A 79 -15.03 7.58 -25.63
C VAL A 79 -13.79 8.46 -25.67
N THR A 80 -12.94 8.35 -24.66
CA THR A 80 -11.68 9.12 -24.58
C THR A 80 -10.71 8.72 -25.70
N PHE A 81 -10.67 7.44 -26.08
CA PHE A 81 -9.90 6.98 -27.24
C PHE A 81 -10.39 7.58 -28.55
N THR A 82 -11.70 7.53 -28.84
CA THR A 82 -12.27 8.12 -30.06
C THR A 82 -12.00 9.62 -30.14
N GLU A 83 -12.16 10.34 -29.03
CA GLU A 83 -11.85 11.77 -28.97
C GLU A 83 -10.36 12.04 -29.28
N THR A 84 -9.46 11.22 -28.74
CA THR A 84 -8.02 11.34 -29.00
C THR A 84 -7.67 11.13 -30.47
N ILE A 85 -8.22 10.09 -31.11
CA ILE A 85 -7.98 9.84 -32.54
C ILE A 85 -8.59 10.95 -33.40
N GLY A 86 -9.78 11.45 -33.06
CA GLY A 86 -10.40 12.58 -33.74
C GLY A 86 -9.55 13.86 -33.66
N ARG A 87 -9.01 14.17 -32.47
CA ARG A 87 -8.09 15.29 -32.28
C ARG A 87 -6.80 15.11 -33.09
N LEU A 88 -6.21 13.92 -33.09
CA LEU A 88 -5.01 13.62 -33.88
C LEU A 88 -5.26 13.82 -35.37
N TYR A 89 -6.40 13.34 -35.89
CA TYR A 89 -6.80 13.53 -37.29
C TYR A 89 -6.94 15.01 -37.67
N LEU A 90 -7.57 15.81 -36.82
CA LEU A 90 -7.74 17.25 -37.05
C LEU A 90 -6.42 18.02 -36.96
N GLN A 91 -5.52 17.63 -36.05
CA GLN A 91 -4.23 18.31 -35.85
C GLN A 91 -3.20 17.94 -36.90
N LYS A 92 -3.12 16.65 -37.25
CA LYS A 92 -2.15 16.10 -38.19
C LYS A 92 -2.89 15.17 -39.15
N LYS A 93 -2.99 15.56 -40.42
CA LYS A 93 -3.52 14.71 -41.51
C LYS A 93 -2.55 13.60 -41.93
N ASP A 94 -1.78 13.05 -40.98
CA ASP A 94 -0.85 11.95 -41.19
C ASP A 94 -1.56 10.63 -40.83
N ASN A 95 -2.37 10.15 -41.77
CA ASN A 95 -3.20 8.97 -41.60
C ASN A 95 -2.37 7.70 -41.31
N HIS A 96 -1.19 7.59 -41.91
CA HIS A 96 -0.31 6.44 -41.69
C HIS A 96 0.16 6.39 -40.24
N ASN A 97 0.62 7.53 -39.71
CA ASN A 97 1.06 7.63 -38.32
C ASN A 97 -0.08 7.35 -37.32
N ILE A 98 -1.26 7.91 -37.59
CA ILE A 98 -2.46 7.66 -36.76
C ILE A 98 -2.79 6.18 -36.77
N ALA A 99 -2.85 5.56 -37.95
CA ALA A 99 -3.18 4.14 -38.07
C ALA A 99 -2.15 3.26 -37.35
N GLN A 100 -0.86 3.58 -37.45
CA GLN A 100 0.20 2.85 -36.75
C GLN A 100 0.05 2.93 -35.22
N LYS A 101 -0.29 4.11 -34.69
CA LYS A 101 -0.58 4.29 -33.26
C LYS A 101 -1.82 3.50 -32.82
N MET A 102 -2.87 3.48 -33.64
CA MET A 102 -4.07 2.68 -33.36
C MET A 102 -3.79 1.18 -33.33
N ILE A 103 -3.00 0.69 -34.30
CA ILE A 103 -2.57 -0.71 -34.37
C ILE A 103 -1.74 -1.08 -33.15
N THR A 104 -0.81 -0.21 -32.77
CA THR A 104 0.05 -0.41 -31.59
C THR A 104 -0.79 -0.50 -30.32
N TYR A 105 -1.69 0.46 -30.11
CA TYR A 105 -2.61 0.45 -28.97
C TYR A 105 -3.50 -0.80 -28.94
N PHE A 106 -4.04 -1.20 -30.09
CA PHE A 106 -4.85 -2.41 -30.21
C PHE A 106 -4.04 -3.67 -29.84
N ASN A 107 -2.84 -3.85 -30.39
CA ASN A 107 -2.00 -5.00 -30.09
C ASN A 107 -1.57 -5.04 -28.62
N GLU A 108 -1.31 -3.89 -28.01
CA GLU A 108 -1.05 -3.76 -26.57
C GLU A 108 -2.25 -4.21 -25.73
N HIS A 109 -3.47 -3.80 -26.10
CA HIS A 109 -4.69 -4.28 -25.46
C HIS A 109 -4.82 -5.80 -25.57
N ILE A 110 -4.52 -6.37 -26.75
CA ILE A 110 -4.57 -7.82 -26.96
C ILE A 110 -3.56 -8.54 -26.07
N ARG A 111 -2.33 -8.01 -25.98
CA ARG A 111 -1.27 -8.56 -25.13
C ARG A 111 -1.67 -8.52 -23.66
N ASN A 112 -2.21 -7.40 -23.18
CA ASN A 112 -2.49 -7.20 -21.75
C ASN A 112 -3.74 -7.97 -21.27
N ASN A 113 -4.77 -8.08 -22.10
CA ASN A 113 -6.04 -8.73 -21.70
C ASN A 113 -6.07 -10.22 -22.06
N TYR A 114 -5.48 -10.61 -23.18
CA TYR A 114 -5.55 -11.98 -23.68
C TYR A 114 -4.24 -12.76 -23.57
N PHE A 115 -3.13 -12.09 -23.20
CA PHE A 115 -1.78 -12.67 -23.11
C PHE A 115 -1.30 -13.27 -24.44
N LEU A 116 -1.70 -12.66 -25.55
CA LEU A 116 -1.33 -13.10 -26.89
C LEU A 116 -0.32 -12.12 -27.51
N ASN A 117 0.79 -12.65 -27.99
CA ASN A 117 1.77 -11.86 -28.74
C ASN A 117 1.32 -11.71 -30.18
N ALA A 118 0.97 -10.49 -30.58
CA ALA A 118 0.56 -10.13 -31.94
C ALA A 118 1.72 -10.12 -32.97
N GLY A 119 2.85 -10.77 -32.68
CA GLY A 119 4.06 -10.73 -33.49
C GLY A 119 4.01 -11.63 -34.74
N GLN A 120 3.13 -12.63 -34.76
CA GLN A 120 2.91 -13.50 -35.91
C GLN A 120 1.41 -13.76 -36.06
N PHE A 121 0.78 -13.13 -37.05
CA PHE A 121 -0.62 -13.34 -37.39
C PHE A 121 -0.79 -14.70 -38.08
N ASN A 122 -0.74 -15.77 -37.28
CA ASN A 122 -1.01 -17.13 -37.75
C ASN A 122 -2.48 -17.51 -37.51
N GLU A 123 -2.94 -18.58 -38.18
CA GLU A 123 -4.32 -19.04 -38.04
C GLU A 123 -4.63 -19.48 -36.60
N GLU A 124 -3.63 -20.01 -35.89
CA GLU A 124 -3.71 -20.37 -34.48
C GLU A 124 -3.98 -19.17 -33.56
N PHE A 125 -3.34 -18.02 -33.83
CA PHE A 125 -3.57 -16.77 -33.10
C PHE A 125 -5.00 -16.29 -33.30
N ILE A 126 -5.51 -16.30 -34.54
CA ILE A 126 -6.89 -15.87 -34.83
C ILE A 126 -7.90 -16.78 -34.11
N ALA A 127 -7.69 -18.10 -34.16
CA ALA A 127 -8.55 -19.06 -33.47
C ALA A 127 -8.52 -18.86 -31.93
N THR A 128 -7.33 -18.65 -31.37
CA THR A 128 -7.16 -18.44 -29.93
C THR A 128 -7.75 -17.11 -29.49
N LEU A 129 -7.55 -16.05 -30.27
CA LEU A 129 -8.12 -14.73 -29.99
C LEU A 129 -9.64 -14.77 -30.06
N SER A 130 -10.23 -15.40 -31.10
CA SER A 130 -11.68 -15.58 -31.22
C SER A 130 -12.27 -16.31 -30.01
N ARG A 131 -11.62 -17.39 -29.58
CA ARG A 131 -12.06 -18.16 -28.40
C ARG A 131 -11.98 -17.36 -27.10
N LYS A 132 -10.96 -16.51 -26.95
CA LYS A 132 -10.74 -15.71 -25.73
C LYS A 132 -11.61 -14.46 -25.68
N SER A 133 -11.74 -13.73 -26.79
CA SER A 133 -12.51 -12.49 -26.87
C SER A 133 -14.01 -12.71 -27.11
N GLY A 134 -14.39 -13.86 -27.68
CA GLY A 134 -15.77 -14.16 -28.07
C GLY A 134 -16.18 -13.53 -29.40
N VAL A 135 -15.26 -12.87 -30.12
CA VAL A 135 -15.52 -12.25 -31.43
C VAL A 135 -15.35 -13.28 -32.55
N ASP A 136 -16.19 -13.22 -33.59
CA ASP A 136 -16.16 -14.14 -34.74
C ASP A 136 -14.81 -14.16 -35.47
N LYS A 137 -14.35 -15.36 -35.84
CA LYS A 137 -13.06 -15.60 -36.51
C LYS A 137 -12.93 -14.77 -37.80
N ASN A 138 -13.98 -14.68 -38.61
CA ASN A 138 -13.95 -13.95 -39.90
C ASN A 138 -13.78 -12.44 -39.68
N LYS A 139 -14.33 -11.90 -38.59
CA LYS A 139 -14.20 -10.47 -38.25
C LYS A 139 -12.78 -10.15 -37.80
N ILE A 140 -12.17 -11.01 -36.98
CA ILE A 140 -10.78 -10.87 -36.55
C ILE A 140 -9.85 -10.98 -37.77
N GLU A 141 -10.08 -11.94 -38.65
CA GLU A 141 -9.29 -12.10 -39.87
C GLU A 141 -9.39 -10.86 -40.78
N SER A 142 -10.60 -10.33 -41.00
CA SER A 142 -10.81 -9.10 -41.78
C SER A 142 -10.13 -7.88 -41.15
N LEU A 143 -10.08 -7.79 -39.82
CA LEU A 143 -9.35 -6.75 -39.09
C LEU A 143 -7.84 -6.87 -39.34
N TYR A 144 -7.26 -8.05 -39.14
CA TYR A 144 -5.82 -8.25 -39.33
C TYR A 144 -5.37 -8.11 -40.79
N ARG A 145 -6.23 -8.45 -41.77
CA ARG A 145 -5.98 -8.13 -43.19
C ARG A 145 -5.90 -6.62 -43.43
N SER A 146 -6.77 -5.83 -42.81
CA SER A 146 -6.71 -4.36 -42.87
C SER A 146 -5.46 -3.81 -42.19
N ILE A 147 -5.07 -4.36 -41.03
CA ILE A 147 -3.84 -3.99 -40.31
C ILE A 147 -2.63 -4.23 -41.21
N HIS A 148 -2.52 -5.41 -41.82
CA HIS A 148 -1.42 -5.75 -42.71
C HIS A 148 -1.35 -4.81 -43.91
N ARG A 149 -2.49 -4.49 -44.53
CA ARG A 149 -2.55 -3.54 -45.66
C ARG A 149 -2.01 -2.18 -45.26
N VAL A 150 -2.46 -1.63 -44.14
CA VAL A 150 -2.02 -0.33 -43.61
C VAL A 150 -0.52 -0.32 -43.25
N GLN A 151 0.00 -1.42 -42.73
CA GLN A 151 1.42 -1.54 -42.35
C GLN A 151 2.36 -1.60 -43.56
N VAL A 152 1.92 -2.20 -44.66
CA VAL A 152 2.71 -2.30 -45.91
C VAL A 152 2.55 -1.03 -46.76
N SER A 153 1.41 -0.35 -46.69
CA SER A 153 1.15 0.87 -47.44
C SER A 153 1.97 2.06 -46.94
N ILE A 154 2.66 2.74 -47.86
CA ILE A 154 3.43 3.97 -47.58
C ILE A 154 2.48 5.16 -47.29
N GLN A 155 1.34 5.20 -47.97
CA GLN A 155 0.29 6.19 -47.77
C GLN A 155 -1.02 5.48 -47.44
N VAL A 156 -1.77 6.03 -46.48
CA VAL A 156 -3.05 5.49 -46.02
C VAL A 156 -4.14 6.51 -46.34
N GLU A 157 -5.11 6.10 -47.13
CA GLU A 157 -6.25 6.95 -47.46
C GLU A 157 -7.21 7.10 -46.27
N ASP A 158 -7.97 8.20 -46.24
CA ASP A 158 -8.96 8.46 -45.19
C ASP A 158 -9.95 7.29 -45.00
N PHE A 159 -10.37 6.69 -46.11
CA PHE A 159 -11.27 5.53 -46.09
C PHE A 159 -10.63 4.30 -45.44
N GLU A 160 -9.35 4.04 -45.70
CA GLU A 160 -8.63 2.91 -45.08
C GLU A 160 -8.47 3.10 -43.58
N LEU A 161 -8.14 4.33 -43.16
CA LEU A 161 -8.03 4.70 -41.76
C LEU A 161 -9.37 4.56 -41.04
N LEU A 162 -10.45 5.06 -41.65
CA LEU A 162 -11.80 4.96 -41.10
C LEU A 162 -12.24 3.50 -40.97
N SER A 163 -12.04 2.70 -42.02
CA SER A 163 -12.38 1.27 -42.00
C SER A 163 -11.59 0.50 -40.93
N LEU A 164 -10.31 0.82 -40.74
CA LEU A 164 -9.50 0.24 -39.67
C LEU A 164 -10.09 0.59 -38.29
N ASN A 165 -10.43 1.86 -38.07
CA ASN A 165 -11.04 2.31 -36.82
C ASN A 165 -12.35 1.57 -36.52
N GLU A 166 -13.25 1.50 -37.50
CA GLU A 166 -14.54 0.81 -37.33
C GLU A 166 -14.38 -0.66 -36.95
N LYS A 167 -13.42 -1.36 -37.57
CA LYS A 167 -13.13 -2.76 -37.23
C LYS A 167 -12.56 -2.92 -35.82
N ILE A 168 -11.70 -1.99 -35.38
CA ILE A 168 -11.15 -1.97 -34.01
C ILE A 168 -12.28 -1.68 -33.00
N GLN A 169 -13.14 -0.71 -33.27
CA GLN A 169 -14.28 -0.40 -32.38
C GLN A 169 -15.27 -1.56 -32.31
N TYR A 170 -15.52 -2.22 -33.44
CA TYR A 170 -16.33 -3.43 -33.47
C TYR A 170 -15.75 -4.52 -32.58
N PHE A 171 -14.42 -4.72 -32.59
CA PHE A 171 -13.77 -5.66 -31.68
C PHE A 171 -14.02 -5.28 -30.22
N PHE A 172 -13.74 -4.04 -29.81
CA PHE A 172 -13.92 -3.61 -28.42
C PHE A 172 -15.36 -3.70 -27.93
N LYS A 173 -16.34 -3.45 -28.81
CA LYS A 173 -17.76 -3.54 -28.45
C LYS A 173 -18.25 -4.97 -28.24
N ASN A 174 -17.67 -5.94 -28.96
CA ASN A 174 -18.11 -7.33 -28.94
C ASN A 174 -17.17 -8.25 -28.15
N SER A 175 -16.04 -7.75 -27.67
CA SER A 175 -15.14 -8.47 -26.78
C SER A 175 -15.73 -8.57 -25.38
N LYS A 176 -15.63 -9.76 -24.77
CA LYS A 176 -16.06 -10.04 -23.39
C LYS A 176 -14.97 -9.80 -22.36
#